data_AF-K6WZC5-F1
#
_entry.id   AF-K6WZC5-F1
#
_cell.length_a   1.000
_cell.length_b   1.000
_cell.length_c   1.000
_cell.angle_alpha   90.00
_cell.angle_beta   90.00
_cell.angle_gamma   90.00
#
_symmetry.space_group_name_H-M   'P 1'
#
loop_
_entity.id
_entity.type
_entity.pdbx_description
1 polymer ?
#
loop_
_entity_poly.entity_id
_entity_poly.type
_entity_poly.pdbx_seq_one_letter_code
_entity_poly.pdbx_strand_id
1 'polypeptide(L)'
;MMRLTVMHIAVGYSAHVSARGYVPATPFFVHRAELRTVGAWLTEEEAAALDTTEPNYHRMMLSTADHPVVAPLIPATFGLYVSRHGVVADPETGVRVPFGSQKDIIGWLDGRIPDLALRGPAAEVCARLGDPMVAGRLGTALRVGGLRTHAGLPVRRYDESAVLS
;
A
#
# COMPACT_ATOMS: atom_id res chain seq x y z
N MET A 1 -16.90 10.93 -3.58
CA MET A 1 -15.69 10.86 -2.73
C MET A 1 -15.72 12.00 -1.72
N MET A 2 -15.19 11.79 -0.51
CA MET A 2 -15.20 12.78 0.59
C MET A 2 -13.83 12.83 1.29
N ARG A 3 -13.35 14.02 1.63
CA ARG A 3 -12.13 14.18 2.43
C ARG A 3 -12.37 13.71 3.86
N LEU A 4 -11.42 12.97 4.40
CA LEU A 4 -11.47 12.44 5.77
C LEU A 4 -10.07 12.31 6.36
N THR A 5 -10.00 12.16 7.68
CA THR A 5 -8.77 11.76 8.37
C THR A 5 -9.00 10.39 9.01
N VAL A 6 -8.07 9.45 8.82
CA VAL A 6 -8.06 8.15 9.50
C VAL A 6 -6.87 8.07 10.42
N MET A 7 -7.10 7.64 11.66
CA MET A 7 -6.05 7.44 12.65
C MET A 7 -5.38 6.07 12.50
N HIS A 8 -4.15 6.00 12.99
CA HIS A 8 -3.33 4.80 13.10
C HIS A 8 -2.87 4.20 11.77
N ILE A 9 -2.94 4.98 10.69
CA ILE A 9 -2.54 4.57 9.35
C ILE A 9 -1.55 5.60 8.79
N ALA A 10 -0.48 5.10 8.20
CA ALA A 10 0.41 5.86 7.34
C ALA A 10 0.42 5.23 5.94
N VAL A 11 1.03 5.92 4.98
CA VAL A 11 1.21 5.43 3.61
C VAL A 11 2.69 5.31 3.31
N GLY A 12 3.06 4.21 2.67
CA GLY A 12 4.40 3.93 2.17
C GLY A 12 4.32 3.38 0.77
N TYR A 13 5.38 2.71 0.34
CA TYR A 13 5.44 2.06 -0.97
C TYR A 13 5.15 0.57 -0.84
N SER A 14 4.35 0.04 -1.75
CA SER A 14 4.18 -1.40 -1.89
C SER A 14 5.48 -2.03 -2.39
N ALA A 15 5.85 -3.20 -1.87
CA ALA A 15 7.05 -3.91 -2.31
C ALA A 15 6.84 -4.68 -3.64
N HIS A 16 6.22 -4.02 -4.63
CA HIS A 16 6.15 -4.49 -6.02
C HIS A 16 6.16 -3.30 -6.98
N VAL A 17 6.29 -3.63 -8.26
CA VAL A 17 6.18 -2.70 -9.37
C VAL A 17 4.84 -2.96 -10.06
N SER A 18 4.07 -1.90 -10.30
CA SER A 18 2.83 -1.99 -11.07
C SER A 18 3.09 -2.34 -12.54
N ALA A 19 2.07 -2.77 -13.28
CA ALA A 19 2.19 -3.02 -14.71
C ALA A 19 2.64 -1.79 -15.54
N ARG A 20 2.50 -0.57 -14.99
CA ARG A 20 2.96 0.67 -15.64
C ARG A 20 4.34 1.12 -15.13
N GLY A 21 5.03 0.29 -14.35
CA GLY A 21 6.43 0.49 -13.95
C GLY A 21 6.65 1.41 -12.75
N TYR A 22 5.61 1.97 -12.14
CA TYR A 22 5.74 2.74 -10.90
C TYR A 22 5.61 1.83 -9.67
N VAL A 23 6.22 2.23 -8.56
CA VAL A 23 6.06 1.59 -7.25
C VAL A 23 4.84 2.21 -6.56
N PRO A 24 3.73 1.48 -6.39
CA PRO A 24 2.47 2.06 -5.94
C PRO A 24 2.44 2.31 -4.43
N ALA A 25 1.50 3.14 -3.99
CA ALA A 25 1.26 3.40 -2.57
C ALA A 25 0.69 2.16 -1.87
N THR A 26 0.97 1.99 -0.58
CA THR A 26 0.21 1.06 0.27
C THR A 26 0.07 1.63 1.67
N PRO A 27 -1.10 1.46 2.31
CA PRO A 27 -1.27 1.82 3.71
C PRO A 27 -0.55 0.81 4.62
N PHE A 28 -0.22 1.26 5.83
CA PHE A 28 0.30 0.42 6.91
C PHE A 28 -0.02 1.02 8.27
N PHE A 29 -0.04 0.16 9.29
CA PHE A 29 -0.32 0.57 10.66
C PHE A 29 0.85 1.36 11.26
N VAL A 30 0.53 2.50 11.85
CA VAL A 30 1.44 3.26 12.72
C VAL A 30 0.61 3.87 13.83
N HIS A 31 0.87 3.49 15.08
CA HIS A 31 0.16 4.06 16.21
C HIS A 31 0.29 5.60 16.20
N ARG A 32 -0.82 6.29 16.46
CA ARG A 32 -0.98 7.76 16.42
C ARG A 32 -0.70 8.47 15.08
N ALA A 33 -0.43 7.77 13.98
CA ALA A 33 -0.35 8.44 12.68
C ALA A 33 -1.72 8.97 12.23
N GLU A 34 -1.71 10.07 11.49
CA GLU A 34 -2.90 10.66 10.86
C GLU A 34 -2.77 10.56 9.34
N LEU A 35 -3.70 9.84 8.71
CA LEU A 35 -3.83 9.80 7.25
C LEU A 35 -4.95 10.72 6.80
N ARG A 36 -4.59 11.85 6.20
CA ARG A 36 -5.54 12.72 5.47
C ARG A 36 -5.71 12.17 4.06
N THR A 37 -6.92 11.74 3.72
CA THR A 37 -7.20 11.08 2.45
C THR A 37 -8.64 11.33 1.98
N VAL A 38 -9.05 10.64 0.92
CA VAL A 38 -10.43 10.59 0.43
C VAL A 38 -11.03 9.21 0.64
N GLY A 39 -12.27 9.18 1.14
CA GLY A 39 -13.10 7.98 1.15
C GLY A 39 -14.03 7.94 -0.06
N ALA A 40 -14.27 6.74 -0.59
CA ALA A 40 -15.30 6.47 -1.57
C ALA A 40 -16.43 5.68 -0.90
N TRP A 41 -17.67 6.10 -1.10
CA TRP A 41 -18.86 5.34 -0.69
C TRP A 41 -19.28 4.55 -1.91
N LEU A 42 -18.80 3.32 -1.98
CA LEU A 42 -19.11 2.38 -3.03
C LEU A 42 -20.23 1.45 -2.55
N THR A 43 -21.10 1.06 -3.47
CA THR A 43 -21.95 -0.12 -3.32
C THR A 43 -21.08 -1.38 -3.24
N GLU A 44 -21.66 -2.50 -2.81
CA GLU A 44 -20.91 -3.76 -2.77
C GLU A 44 -20.54 -4.23 -4.19
N GLU A 45 -21.40 -3.98 -5.17
CA GLU A 45 -21.13 -4.29 -6.58
C GLU A 45 -19.94 -3.46 -7.12
N GLU A 46 -19.87 -2.16 -6.80
CA GLU A 46 -18.75 -1.30 -7.19
C GLU A 46 -17.46 -1.68 -6.46
N ALA A 47 -17.55 -2.06 -5.17
CA ALA A 47 -16.40 -2.52 -4.41
C ALA A 47 -15.86 -3.87 -4.93
N ALA A 48 -16.76 -4.80 -5.30
CA ALA A 48 -16.39 -6.05 -5.95
C ALA A 48 -15.75 -5.80 -7.32
N ALA A 49 -16.27 -4.85 -8.10
CA ALA A 49 -15.63 -4.44 -9.36
C ALA A 49 -14.22 -3.91 -9.11
N LEU A 50 -14.02 -3.04 -8.10
CA LEU A 50 -12.71 -2.54 -7.73
C LEU A 50 -11.75 -3.68 -7.29
N ASP A 51 -12.23 -4.64 -6.52
CA ASP A 51 -11.47 -5.83 -6.12
C ASP A 51 -10.91 -6.60 -7.33
N THR A 52 -11.69 -6.72 -8.41
CA THR A 52 -11.22 -7.40 -9.64
C THR A 52 -10.12 -6.63 -10.37
N THR A 53 -10.13 -5.30 -10.28
CA THR A 53 -9.14 -4.44 -10.94
C THR A 53 -7.82 -4.29 -10.18
N GLU A 54 -7.82 -4.66 -8.89
CA GLU A 54 -6.69 -4.46 -7.98
C GLU A 54 -6.08 -5.79 -7.48
N PRO A 55 -5.59 -6.68 -8.37
CA PRO A 55 -5.13 -8.02 -7.99
C PRO A 55 -3.90 -8.01 -7.06
N ASN A 56 -3.15 -6.91 -7.03
CA ASN A 56 -2.00 -6.72 -6.15
C ASN A 56 -2.38 -6.26 -4.73
N TYR A 57 -3.67 -5.99 -4.51
CA TYR A 57 -4.21 -5.56 -3.24
C TYR A 57 -5.28 -6.55 -2.77
N HIS A 58 -5.56 -6.49 -1.47
CA HIS A 58 -6.74 -7.12 -0.90
C HIS A 58 -7.48 -6.08 -0.07
N ARG A 59 -8.81 -6.08 -0.18
CA ARG A 59 -9.69 -5.25 0.64
C ARG A 59 -9.73 -5.82 2.06
N MET A 60 -9.20 -5.07 3.02
CA MET A 60 -9.33 -5.35 4.46
C MET A 60 -10.41 -4.47 5.05
N MET A 61 -11.35 -5.06 5.79
CA MET A 61 -12.33 -4.31 6.55
C MET A 61 -11.76 -3.91 7.91
N LEU A 62 -11.72 -2.60 8.18
CA LEU A 62 -11.26 -2.02 9.43
C LEU A 62 -12.42 -1.40 10.19
N SER A 63 -12.34 -1.41 11.52
CA SER A 63 -13.31 -0.77 12.42
C SER A 63 -12.88 0.66 12.73
N THR A 64 -13.83 1.59 12.78
CA THR A 64 -13.57 2.96 13.24
C THR A 64 -13.34 3.06 14.74
N ALA A 65 -13.61 2.00 15.51
CA ALA A 65 -13.19 1.91 16.92
C ALA A 65 -11.67 1.70 17.04
N ASP A 66 -11.10 0.86 16.19
CA ASP A 66 -9.65 0.55 16.18
C ASP A 66 -8.87 1.57 15.33
N HIS A 67 -9.53 2.22 14.36
CA HIS A 67 -8.99 3.22 13.46
C HIS A 67 -9.92 4.43 13.36
N PRO A 68 -9.93 5.33 14.37
CA PRO A 68 -10.83 6.48 14.39
C PRO A 68 -10.83 7.29 13.09
N VAL A 69 -12.02 7.68 12.64
CA VAL A 69 -12.22 8.47 11.42
C VAL A 69 -12.85 9.81 11.77
N VAL A 70 -12.28 10.89 11.23
CA VAL A 70 -12.85 12.24 11.32
C VAL A 70 -13.40 12.61 9.94
N ALA A 71 -14.74 12.65 9.84
CA ALA A 71 -15.48 12.99 8.63
C ALA A 71 -16.92 13.43 8.99
N PRO A 72 -17.63 14.13 8.08
CA PRO A 72 -19.07 14.42 8.25
C PRO A 72 -19.95 13.17 8.38
N LEU A 73 -19.56 12.08 7.72
CA LEU A 73 -20.22 10.78 7.80
C LEU A 73 -19.18 9.72 8.17
N ILE A 74 -19.34 9.10 9.32
CA ILE A 74 -18.41 8.10 9.87
C ILE A 74 -19.09 6.74 9.85
N PRO A 75 -18.61 5.78 9.02
CA PRO A 75 -19.16 4.43 9.06
C PRO A 75 -18.62 3.66 10.27
N ALA A 76 -19.28 2.57 10.67
CA ALA A 76 -18.74 1.67 11.70
C ALA A 76 -17.48 0.92 11.20
N THR A 77 -17.45 0.60 9.91
CA THR A 77 -16.33 -0.08 9.25
C THR A 77 -16.03 0.54 7.89
N PHE A 78 -14.81 0.33 7.38
CA PHE A 78 -14.43 0.78 6.04
C PHE A 78 -13.47 -0.22 5.39
N GLY A 79 -13.52 -0.30 4.06
CA GLY A 79 -12.57 -1.08 3.27
C GLY A 79 -11.28 -0.31 3.06
N LEU A 80 -10.15 -1.00 3.22
CA LEU A 80 -8.81 -0.49 2.94
C LEU A 80 -8.08 -1.47 2.04
N TYR A 81 -7.57 -1.01 0.90
CA TYR A 81 -6.80 -1.84 -0.02
C TYR A 81 -5.35 -1.92 0.42
N VAL A 82 -4.95 -3.11 0.88
CA VAL A 82 -3.62 -3.37 1.42
C VAL A 82 -2.82 -4.21 0.45
N SER A 83 -1.59 -3.79 0.19
CA SER A 83 -0.66 -4.50 -0.69
C SER A 83 -0.48 -5.96 -0.25
N ARG A 84 -0.65 -6.89 -1.18
CA ARG A 84 -0.31 -8.31 -1.00
C ARG A 84 1.20 -8.54 -0.93
N HIS A 85 1.97 -7.59 -1.41
CA HIS A 85 3.44 -7.68 -1.50
C HIS A 85 4.15 -7.15 -0.25
N GLY A 86 3.40 -6.62 0.71
CA GLY A 86 3.94 -5.91 1.87
C GLY A 86 4.32 -4.46 1.54
N VAL A 87 5.11 -3.87 2.42
CA VAL A 87 5.54 -2.46 2.40
C VAL A 87 7.05 -2.40 2.34
N VAL A 88 7.60 -1.52 1.49
CA VAL A 88 9.05 -1.30 1.43
C VAL A 88 9.53 -0.74 2.77
N ALA A 89 10.58 -1.37 3.31
CA ALA A 89 11.19 -0.97 4.56
C ALA A 89 12.70 -1.15 4.51
N ASP A 90 13.38 -0.34 5.29
CA ASP A 90 14.80 -0.48 5.53
C ASP A 90 15.08 -1.79 6.30
N PRO A 91 16.01 -2.65 5.83
CA PRO A 91 16.17 -3.99 6.36
C PRO A 91 16.93 -4.01 7.69
N GLU A 92 17.72 -2.96 7.97
CA GLU A 92 18.50 -2.85 9.19
C GLU A 92 17.66 -2.31 10.35
N THR A 93 16.84 -1.29 10.05
CA THR A 93 16.03 -0.60 11.06
C THR A 93 14.58 -1.07 11.13
N GLY A 94 14.09 -1.75 10.09
CA GLY A 94 12.68 -2.11 9.92
C GLY A 94 11.76 -0.92 9.64
N VAL A 95 12.31 0.29 9.49
CA VAL A 95 11.54 1.52 9.25
C VAL A 95 11.00 1.50 7.82
N ARG A 96 9.67 1.66 7.69
CA ARG A 96 8.98 1.72 6.40
C ARG A 96 9.30 3.04 5.69
N VAL A 97 9.54 2.97 4.39
CA VAL A 97 9.86 4.15 3.59
C VAL A 97 8.63 5.08 3.52
N PRO A 98 8.74 6.35 3.96
CA PRO A 98 7.64 7.30 3.86
C PRO A 98 7.21 7.51 2.41
N PHE A 99 5.90 7.58 2.17
CA PHE A 99 5.39 7.83 0.84
C PHE A 99 5.71 9.25 0.35
N GLY A 100 6.01 9.37 -0.94
CA GLY A 100 6.43 10.59 -1.60
C GLY A 100 6.31 10.45 -3.12
N SER A 101 7.29 10.96 -3.86
CA SER A 101 7.34 10.86 -5.32
C SER A 101 8.04 9.58 -5.79
N GLN A 102 7.82 9.20 -7.06
CA GLN A 102 8.57 8.09 -7.67
C GLN A 102 10.09 8.34 -7.65
N LYS A 103 10.53 9.59 -7.77
CA LYS A 103 11.95 9.97 -7.63
C LYS A 103 12.50 9.56 -6.26
N ASP A 104 11.72 9.74 -5.19
CA ASP A 104 12.17 9.46 -3.83
C ASP A 104 12.39 7.96 -3.62
N ILE A 105 11.41 7.13 -4.00
CA ILE A 105 11.54 5.68 -3.85
C ILE A 105 12.58 5.08 -4.80
N ILE A 106 12.68 5.56 -6.04
CA ILE A 106 13.68 5.09 -6.99
C ILE A 106 15.09 5.41 -6.49
N GLY A 107 15.32 6.64 -6.00
CA GLY A 107 16.61 7.01 -5.41
C GLY A 107 16.94 6.19 -4.16
N TRP A 108 15.93 5.91 -3.33
CA TRP A 108 16.10 5.05 -2.15
C TRP A 108 16.49 3.61 -2.53
N LEU A 109 15.87 3.06 -3.59
CA LEU A 109 16.14 1.71 -4.10
C LEU A 109 17.50 1.61 -4.80
N ASP A 110 17.88 2.60 -5.63
CA ASP A 110 19.17 2.63 -6.33
C ASP A 110 20.35 2.59 -5.34
N GLY A 111 20.20 3.23 -4.19
CA GLY A 111 21.20 3.18 -3.11
C GLY A 111 21.30 1.83 -2.37
N ARG A 112 20.40 0.87 -2.62
CA ARG A 112 20.30 -0.41 -1.88
C ARG A 112 20.31 -1.64 -2.77
N ILE A 113 19.95 -1.49 -4.04
CA ILE A 113 19.83 -2.59 -5.00
C ILE A 113 20.76 -2.28 -6.17
N PRO A 114 21.80 -3.10 -6.41
CA PRO A 114 22.72 -2.90 -7.51
C PRO A 114 22.09 -3.32 -8.85
N ASP A 115 21.11 -2.56 -9.34
CA ASP A 115 20.44 -2.77 -10.62
C ASP A 115 20.50 -1.51 -11.50
N LEU A 116 21.09 -1.63 -12.68
CA LEU A 116 21.21 -0.54 -13.66
C LEU A 116 19.84 0.00 -14.11
N ALA A 117 18.76 -0.80 -14.00
CA ALA A 117 17.42 -0.36 -14.34
C ALA A 117 16.93 0.81 -13.48
N LEU A 118 17.46 0.97 -12.26
CA LEU A 118 17.07 2.01 -11.30
C LEU A 118 17.77 3.36 -11.53
N ARG A 119 18.75 3.42 -12.43
CA ARG A 119 19.57 4.63 -12.62
C ARG A 119 18.92 5.64 -13.56
N GLY A 120 19.04 6.93 -13.24
CA GLY A 120 18.61 8.03 -14.09
C GLY A 120 17.23 8.60 -13.73
N PRO A 121 16.61 9.38 -14.64
CA PRO A 121 15.34 10.05 -14.36
C PRO A 121 14.20 9.08 -14.05
N ALA A 122 13.34 9.45 -13.09
CA ALA A 122 12.26 8.59 -12.61
C ALA A 122 11.33 8.08 -13.71
N ALA A 123 11.01 8.92 -14.70
CA ALA A 123 10.16 8.53 -15.84
C ALA A 123 10.78 7.41 -16.69
N GLU A 124 12.09 7.47 -16.92
CA GLU A 124 12.82 6.44 -17.69
C GLU A 124 12.96 5.15 -16.89
N VAL A 125 13.20 5.26 -15.58
CA VAL A 125 13.23 4.11 -14.67
C VAL A 125 11.85 3.44 -14.66
N CYS A 126 10.77 4.20 -14.52
CA CYS A 126 9.41 3.66 -14.62
C CYS A 126 9.16 3.01 -15.98
N ALA A 127 9.61 3.60 -17.09
CA ALA A 127 9.47 2.99 -18.41
C ALA A 127 10.17 1.62 -18.49
N ARG A 128 11.40 1.51 -17.95
CA ARG A 128 12.13 0.23 -17.86
C ARG A 128 11.45 -0.78 -16.95
N LEU A 129 10.97 -0.32 -15.79
CA LEU A 129 10.23 -1.13 -14.83
C LEU A 129 8.85 -1.57 -15.35
N GLY A 130 8.34 -0.96 -16.41
CA GLY A 130 7.16 -1.44 -17.12
C GLY A 130 7.36 -2.78 -17.83
N ASP A 131 8.61 -3.19 -18.08
CA ASP A 131 8.94 -4.54 -18.56
C ASP A 131 8.78 -5.56 -17.41
N PRO A 132 7.90 -6.59 -17.55
CA PRO A 132 7.67 -7.60 -16.53
C PRO A 132 8.92 -8.33 -16.06
N MET A 133 9.92 -8.52 -16.92
CA MET A 133 11.18 -9.18 -16.56
C MET A 133 12.03 -8.29 -15.67
N VAL A 134 12.03 -6.98 -15.91
CA VAL A 134 12.75 -6.01 -15.07
C VAL A 134 12.03 -5.85 -13.73
N ALA A 135 10.70 -5.69 -13.75
CA ALA A 135 9.86 -5.65 -12.56
C ALA A 135 10.04 -6.90 -11.68
N GLY A 136 10.05 -8.09 -12.29
CA GLY A 136 10.23 -9.37 -11.58
C GLY A 136 11.59 -9.51 -10.90
N ARG A 137 12.65 -8.99 -11.53
CA ARG A 137 13.98 -8.91 -10.90
C ARG A 137 13.99 -7.97 -9.70
N LEU A 138 13.42 -6.77 -9.83
CA LEU A 138 13.31 -5.84 -8.70
C LEU A 138 12.49 -6.43 -7.55
N GLY A 139 11.34 -7.06 -7.84
CA GLY A 139 10.54 -7.75 -6.83
C GLY A 139 11.30 -8.87 -6.12
N THR A 140 12.13 -9.62 -6.86
CA THR A 140 13.02 -10.62 -6.27
C THR A 140 14.10 -9.99 -5.39
N ALA A 141 14.72 -8.90 -5.84
CA ALA A 141 15.73 -8.18 -5.08
C ALA A 141 15.17 -7.60 -3.77
N LEU A 142 13.97 -7.01 -3.80
CA LEU A 142 13.26 -6.54 -2.61
C LEU A 142 13.04 -7.67 -1.59
N ARG A 143 12.62 -8.85 -2.07
CA ARG A 143 12.38 -10.01 -1.20
C ARG A 143 13.67 -10.59 -0.62
N VAL A 144 14.68 -10.81 -1.45
CA VAL A 144 15.96 -11.42 -1.03
C VAL A 144 16.76 -10.47 -0.14
N GLY A 145 16.72 -9.17 -0.42
CA GLY A 145 17.40 -8.15 0.38
C GLY A 145 16.66 -7.77 1.67
N GLY A 146 15.53 -8.42 2.00
CA GLY A 146 14.76 -8.10 3.21
C GLY A 146 14.12 -6.71 3.21
N LEU A 147 14.01 -6.06 2.04
CA LEU A 147 13.54 -4.68 1.88
C LEU A 147 12.01 -4.55 1.97
N ARG A 148 11.33 -5.54 2.55
CA ARG A 148 9.87 -5.56 2.71
C ARG A 148 9.46 -6.03 4.09
N THR A 149 8.39 -5.45 4.60
CA THR A 149 7.75 -5.85 5.85
C THR A 149 6.24 -5.96 5.70
N HIS A 150 5.57 -6.56 6.67
CA HIS A 150 4.11 -6.64 6.70
C HIS A 150 3.50 -5.24 6.94
N ALA A 151 2.29 -4.99 6.45
CA ALA A 151 1.59 -3.72 6.68
C ALA A 151 1.21 -3.49 8.15
N GLY A 152 1.26 -4.52 9.00
CA GLY A 152 1.02 -4.41 10.44
C GLY A 152 -0.42 -4.07 10.84
N LEU A 153 -1.36 -4.06 9.88
CA LEU A 153 -2.77 -3.88 10.14
C LEU A 153 -3.36 -5.14 10.78
N PRO A 154 -4.21 -5.01 11.82
CA PRO A 154 -4.81 -6.17 12.48
C PRO A 154 -5.70 -6.92 11.49
N VAL A 155 -5.53 -8.25 11.43
CA VAL A 155 -6.43 -9.11 10.66
C VAL A 155 -7.63 -9.41 11.56
N ARG A 156 -8.71 -8.63 11.46
CA ARG A 156 -10.02 -9.16 11.85
C ARG A 156 -10.62 -9.84 10.64
N ARG A 157 -10.69 -11.18 10.67
CA ARG A 157 -11.58 -11.90 9.75
C ARG A 157 -12.99 -11.47 10.11
N TYR A 158 -13.74 -10.96 9.14
CA TYR A 158 -15.17 -10.75 9.29
C TYR A 158 -15.79 -12.13 9.57
N ASP A 159 -16.42 -12.29 10.72
CA ASP A 159 -17.22 -13.47 11.02
C ASP A 159 -18.66 -13.15 10.59
N GLU A 160 -19.13 -13.76 9.50
CA GLU A 160 -20.49 -13.56 8.97
C GLU A 160 -21.58 -13.99 9.95
N SER A 161 -21.24 -14.68 11.05
CA SER A 161 -22.21 -15.14 12.05
C SER A 161 -22.86 -14.03 12.89
N ALA A 162 -22.35 -12.79 12.85
CA ALA A 162 -22.85 -11.70 13.70
C ALA A 162 -24.02 -10.88 13.11
N VAL A 163 -24.56 -11.24 11.93
CA VAL A 163 -25.68 -10.49 11.29
C VAL A 163 -27.04 -11.20 11.47
N LEU A 164 -27.09 -12.34 12.16
CA LEU A 164 -28.34 -13.10 12.38
C LEU A 164 -28.67 -13.40 13.86
N SER A 165 -28.26 -12.53 14.79
CA SER A 165 -28.66 -12.62 16.21
C SER A 165 -29.45 -11.41 16.66
#